data_AF-A0A7Z9E527-F1
#
_entry.id   AF-A0A7Z9E527-F1
#
_cell.length_a   1.000
_cell.length_b   1.000
_cell.length_c   1.000
_cell.angle_alpha   90.00
_cell.angle_beta   90.00
_cell.angle_gamma   90.00
#
_symmetry.space_group_name_H-M   'P 1'
#
loop_
_entity.id
_entity.type
_entity.pdbx_description
1 polymer ?
#
loop_
_entity_poly.entity_id
_entity_poly.type
_entity_poly.pdbx_seq_one_letter_code
_entity_poly.pdbx_strand_id
1 'polypeptide(L)'
;MTSNLFNEFIDAGPEAKLELIESKLIVGNTLVGSRLLLKQILTGWGARAAIALAPIQQWLEALRLTYNAPIPDSTEAIITTLQTWAASFPYQPEDLIPGFRGEENHHNPIRSYISHSLWEIAERLGGQSFSRDFVMRLGNNGFTPDILLFLGPPRNTLREYYLEGPAEMVIEILRPGHEYADRIIKRDYYAAGGVPEYIILSLAQKEIEFWRLFNGKYERMAPDASGCYRPQSVPGLVFAPDNLWREDEDWYSWPQDPPIVYIEGTQPKGRRLRTVENGLGWGCLPFNPQLQLEPVPISFEQYISWSPEAKFEFWDGKPQIGSKEGIRNLMGMLLMTFGLADALKVLPPVEWVTALLETETLSWQDAQRKAVWWDLARQAATLLRSKYGVTRLGVIGDLVKPEPLNFWSEITLVVWDLTERKDYEIYHDLSNLSKEPEINFIEADSKYATLAQQQAISQLLVEI
;
A
#
# COMPACT_ATOMS: atom_id res chain seq x y z
N MET A 1 1.99 25.19 5.12
CA MET A 1 2.54 23.85 4.80
C MET A 1 1.51 22.98 4.07
N THR A 2 0.24 22.95 4.47
CA THR A 2 -0.80 22.08 3.89
C THR A 2 -1.04 22.24 2.39
N SER A 3 -1.06 23.47 1.85
CA SER A 3 -1.25 23.70 0.40
C SER A 3 -0.09 23.16 -0.45
N ASN A 4 1.14 23.30 0.04
CA ASN A 4 2.32 22.83 -0.68
C ASN A 4 2.41 21.30 -0.65
N LEU A 5 2.10 20.68 0.49
CA LEU A 5 2.07 19.21 0.60
C LEU A 5 0.97 18.59 -0.27
N PHE A 6 -0.21 19.20 -0.33
CA PHE A 6 -1.29 18.75 -1.21
C PHE A 6 -0.87 18.80 -2.68
N ASN A 7 -0.30 19.92 -3.13
CA ASN A 7 0.18 20.05 -4.51
C ASN A 7 1.31 19.05 -4.80
N GLU A 8 2.28 18.87 -3.90
CA GLU A 8 3.32 17.85 -4.04
C GLU A 8 2.71 16.44 -4.13
N PHE A 9 1.68 16.12 -3.35
CA PHE A 9 1.01 14.82 -3.37
C PHE A 9 0.21 14.59 -4.66
N ILE A 10 -0.47 15.60 -5.19
CA ILE A 10 -1.29 15.46 -6.40
C ILE A 10 -0.45 15.53 -7.67
N ASP A 11 0.48 16.49 -7.75
CA ASP A 11 1.22 16.80 -8.97
C ASP A 11 2.50 15.97 -9.09
N ALA A 12 3.22 15.79 -7.97
CA ALA A 12 4.49 15.07 -7.92
C ALA A 12 4.40 13.71 -7.22
N GLY A 13 3.24 13.35 -6.65
CA GLY A 13 3.06 12.08 -5.96
C GLY A 13 3.31 10.89 -6.88
N PRO A 14 3.94 9.82 -6.35
CA PRO A 14 4.21 8.64 -7.16
C PRO A 14 2.90 8.02 -7.66
N GLU A 15 2.98 7.25 -8.74
CA GLU A 15 1.84 6.44 -9.15
C GLU A 15 1.40 5.53 -7.98
N ALA A 16 0.07 5.44 -7.79
CA ALA A 16 -0.54 4.60 -6.77
C ALA A 16 -0.46 3.11 -7.16
N LYS A 17 0.76 2.59 -7.11
CA LYS A 17 1.16 1.18 -7.21
C LYS A 17 2.07 0.90 -6.02
N LEU A 18 1.81 -0.21 -5.32
CA LEU A 18 2.59 -0.68 -4.18
C LEU A 18 3.12 -2.06 -4.51
N GLU A 19 4.40 -2.18 -4.83
CA GLU A 19 5.02 -3.42 -5.31
C GLU A 19 6.14 -3.88 -4.38
N LEU A 20 6.35 -5.19 -4.31
CA LEU A 20 7.51 -5.78 -3.65
C LEU A 20 8.49 -6.27 -4.71
N ILE A 21 9.64 -5.61 -4.82
CA ILE A 21 10.69 -5.96 -5.77
C ILE A 21 12.01 -6.02 -5.01
N GLU A 22 12.71 -7.15 -5.12
CA GLU A 22 14.01 -7.37 -4.46
C GLU A 22 13.96 -7.15 -2.94
N SER A 23 12.88 -7.63 -2.32
CA SER A 23 12.62 -7.48 -0.88
C SER A 23 12.48 -6.02 -0.40
N LYS A 24 12.18 -5.08 -1.31
CA LYS A 24 11.94 -3.66 -1.03
C LYS A 24 10.55 -3.26 -1.49
N LEU A 25 9.94 -2.33 -0.76
CA LEU A 25 8.68 -1.74 -1.16
C LEU A 25 8.95 -0.65 -2.21
N ILE A 26 8.47 -0.88 -3.43
CA ILE A 26 8.57 0.03 -4.56
C ILE A 26 7.23 0.72 -4.76
N VAL A 27 7.23 2.05 -4.70
CA VAL A 27 6.04 2.89 -4.89
C VAL A 27 6.18 3.65 -6.20
N GLY A 28 5.17 3.56 -7.07
CA GLY A 28 5.18 4.24 -8.36
C GLY A 28 6.38 3.85 -9.23
N ASN A 29 6.70 2.55 -9.28
CA ASN A 29 7.74 1.95 -10.11
C ASN A 29 9.21 2.30 -9.75
N THR A 30 9.48 3.14 -8.75
CA THR A 30 10.87 3.53 -8.40
C THR A 30 11.13 3.64 -6.89
N LEU A 31 12.38 3.46 -6.48
CA LEU A 31 12.80 3.75 -5.09
C LEU A 31 12.68 5.23 -4.74
N VAL A 32 12.86 6.12 -5.73
CA VAL A 32 12.63 7.57 -5.54
C VAL A 32 11.17 7.82 -5.19
N GLY A 33 10.23 7.09 -5.81
CA GLY A 33 8.79 7.16 -5.48
C GLY A 33 8.50 6.68 -4.06
N SER A 34 9.13 5.58 -3.63
CA SER A 34 9.05 5.11 -2.24
C SER A 34 9.55 6.17 -1.25
N ARG A 35 10.65 6.85 -1.59
CA ARG A 35 11.26 7.87 -0.74
C ARG A 35 10.41 9.13 -0.66
N LEU A 36 9.85 9.56 -1.80
CA LEU A 36 8.92 10.68 -1.85
C LEU A 36 7.66 10.38 -1.02
N LEU A 37 7.11 9.17 -1.14
CA LEU A 37 5.95 8.81 -0.34
C LEU A 37 6.28 8.81 1.17
N LEU A 38 7.43 8.29 1.57
CA LEU A 38 7.88 8.35 2.97
C LEU A 38 7.97 9.80 3.47
N LYS A 39 8.57 10.69 2.68
CA LYS A 39 8.63 12.13 2.97
C LYS A 39 7.23 12.71 3.15
N GLN A 40 6.32 12.49 2.19
CA GLN A 40 4.96 13.03 2.22
C GLN A 40 4.16 12.51 3.42
N ILE A 41 4.27 11.22 3.72
CA ILE A 41 3.66 10.61 4.91
C ILE A 41 4.20 11.28 6.17
N LEU A 42 5.52 11.44 6.31
CA LEU A 42 6.12 12.01 7.51
C LEU A 42 5.90 13.52 7.65
N THR A 43 5.78 14.26 6.54
CA THR A 43 5.34 15.67 6.58
C THR A 43 3.88 15.80 7.05
N GLY A 44 3.02 14.84 6.69
CA GLY A 44 1.59 14.87 7.08
C GLY A 44 1.29 14.27 8.46
N TRP A 45 1.94 13.16 8.82
CA TRP A 45 1.71 12.40 10.06
C TRP A 45 2.72 12.72 11.16
N GLY A 46 3.85 13.34 10.81
CA GLY A 46 4.91 13.73 11.73
C GLY A 46 5.90 12.62 12.07
N ALA A 47 7.10 13.01 12.48
CA ALA A 47 8.18 12.10 12.88
C ALA A 47 7.81 11.17 14.06
N ARG A 48 6.90 11.59 14.96
CA ARG A 48 6.42 10.74 16.07
C ARG A 48 5.76 9.45 15.59
N ALA A 49 5.13 9.49 14.42
CA ALA A 49 4.50 8.34 13.80
C ALA A 49 5.54 7.27 13.44
N ALA A 50 6.71 7.67 12.91
CA ALA A 50 7.83 6.76 12.67
C ALA A 50 8.51 6.33 13.97
N ILE A 51 8.73 7.27 14.90
CA ILE A 51 9.42 6.97 16.17
C ILE A 51 8.69 5.87 16.95
N ALA A 52 7.36 5.83 16.89
CA ALA A 52 6.57 4.79 17.53
C ALA A 52 6.84 3.35 17.01
N LEU A 53 7.54 3.19 15.88
CA LEU A 53 7.80 1.89 15.25
C LEU A 53 9.16 1.27 15.62
N ALA A 54 10.04 2.00 16.31
CA ALA A 54 11.33 1.47 16.76
C ALA A 54 11.76 2.08 18.10
N PRO A 55 12.60 1.38 18.89
CA PRO A 55 13.11 1.92 20.15
C PRO A 55 13.82 3.28 19.98
N ILE A 56 13.64 4.18 20.94
CA ILE A 56 14.23 5.52 20.93
C ILE A 56 15.76 5.48 20.78
N GLN A 57 16.41 4.49 21.38
CA GLN A 57 17.86 4.29 21.27
C GLN A 57 18.30 4.04 19.82
N GLN A 58 17.49 3.37 19.00
CA GLN A 58 17.83 3.16 17.59
C GLN A 58 17.72 4.45 16.78
N TRP A 59 16.74 5.30 17.09
CA TRP A 59 16.61 6.61 16.45
C TRP A 59 17.73 7.57 16.83
N LEU A 60 18.14 7.56 18.10
CA LEU A 60 19.33 8.29 18.54
C LEU A 60 20.58 7.81 17.80
N GLU A 61 20.79 6.49 17.73
CA GLU A 61 21.93 5.95 16.99
C GLU A 61 21.88 6.28 15.49
N ALA A 62 20.69 6.27 14.87
CA ALA A 62 20.51 6.72 13.50
C ALA A 62 20.89 8.21 13.32
N LEU A 63 20.48 9.10 14.23
CA LEU A 63 20.88 10.51 14.19
C LEU A 63 22.39 10.68 14.33
N ARG A 64 23.03 9.88 15.18
CA ARG A 64 24.48 9.86 15.35
C ARG A 64 25.18 9.44 14.05
N LEU A 65 24.74 8.37 13.42
CA LEU A 65 25.34 7.84 12.20
C LEU A 65 25.12 8.75 10.98
N THR A 66 23.90 9.27 10.82
CA THR A 66 23.53 10.04 9.62
C THR A 66 24.06 11.48 9.66
N TYR A 67 24.06 12.12 10.84
CA TYR A 67 24.36 13.55 10.96
C TYR A 67 25.47 13.89 11.95
N ASN A 68 26.14 12.89 12.53
CA ASN A 68 27.08 13.11 13.63
C ASN A 68 26.46 13.91 14.79
N ALA A 69 25.20 13.62 15.12
CA ALA A 69 24.50 14.29 16.21
C ALA A 69 25.27 14.14 17.54
N PRO A 70 25.39 15.20 18.35
CA PRO A 70 26.01 15.12 19.67
C PRO A 70 25.01 14.49 20.63
N ILE A 71 25.19 13.21 20.95
CA ILE A 71 24.32 12.45 21.87
C ILE A 71 25.10 12.20 23.16
N PRO A 72 24.88 13.00 24.22
CA PRO A 72 25.51 12.81 25.53
C PRO A 72 25.08 11.51 26.22
N ASP A 73 25.86 11.10 27.22
CA ASP A 73 25.56 9.90 28.02
C ASP A 73 24.46 10.11 29.08
N SER A 74 24.03 11.35 29.37
CA SER A 74 23.03 11.67 30.40
C SER A 74 21.77 12.35 29.84
N THR A 75 20.59 11.93 30.30
CA THR A 75 19.27 12.34 29.78
C THR A 75 19.06 13.86 29.77
N GLU A 76 19.42 14.56 30.84
CA GLU A 76 19.18 16.01 30.94
C GLU A 76 20.10 16.82 30.00
N ALA A 77 21.35 16.37 29.82
CA ALA A 77 22.28 16.95 28.87
C ALA A 77 21.87 16.66 27.42
N ILE A 78 21.26 15.50 27.15
CA ILE A 78 20.74 15.09 25.83
C ILE A 78 19.73 16.13 25.33
N ILE A 79 18.73 16.49 26.14
CA ILE A 79 17.63 17.39 25.71
C ILE A 79 18.18 18.73 25.19
N THR A 80 18.93 19.45 26.02
CA THR A 80 19.37 20.81 25.69
C THR A 80 20.39 20.81 24.55
N THR A 81 21.31 19.83 24.55
CA THR A 81 22.36 19.72 23.53
C THR A 81 21.79 19.35 22.17
N LEU A 82 20.93 18.33 22.09
CA LEU A 82 20.33 17.90 20.82
C LEU A 82 19.38 18.96 20.25
N GLN A 83 18.57 19.62 21.07
CA GLN A 83 17.68 20.69 20.59
C GLN A 83 18.46 21.84 19.96
N THR A 84 19.51 22.31 20.65
CA THR A 84 20.35 23.42 20.16
C THR A 84 21.07 23.05 18.87
N TRP A 85 21.62 21.83 18.80
CA TRP A 85 22.26 21.31 17.59
C TRP A 85 21.26 21.19 16.44
N ALA A 86 20.12 20.55 16.65
CA ALA A 86 19.15 20.28 15.59
C ALA A 86 18.54 21.57 15.02
N ALA A 87 18.31 22.58 15.87
CA ALA A 87 17.80 23.89 15.45
C ALA A 87 18.80 24.69 14.60
N SER A 88 20.10 24.42 14.72
CA SER A 88 21.16 25.09 13.96
C SER A 88 21.71 24.24 12.81
N PHE A 89 21.22 23.00 12.64
CA PHE A 89 21.72 22.09 11.61
C PHE A 89 21.33 22.59 10.21
N PRO A 90 22.30 22.76 9.28
CA PRO A 90 22.03 23.25 7.94
C PRO A 90 21.42 22.14 7.06
N TYR A 91 20.14 21.83 7.27
CA TYR A 91 19.42 20.82 6.50
C TYR A 91 19.20 21.29 5.06
N GLN A 92 19.44 20.39 4.11
CA GLN A 92 19.09 20.56 2.70
C GLN A 92 18.15 19.41 2.32
N PRO A 93 16.89 19.69 1.95
CA PRO A 93 15.97 18.64 1.54
C PRO A 93 16.43 18.02 0.23
N GLU A 94 16.22 16.72 0.10
CA GLU A 94 16.48 16.01 -1.15
C GLU A 94 15.47 16.43 -2.23
N ASP A 95 15.97 16.55 -3.46
CA ASP A 95 15.14 16.75 -4.64
C ASP A 95 14.66 15.39 -5.16
N LEU A 96 13.39 15.08 -4.90
CA LEU A 96 12.78 13.78 -5.18
C LEU A 96 11.80 13.91 -6.34
N ILE A 97 12.22 13.45 -7.52
CA ILE A 97 11.42 13.47 -8.75
C ILE A 97 11.28 12.02 -9.25
N PRO A 98 10.21 11.30 -8.88
CA PRO A 98 10.06 9.88 -9.21
C PRO A 98 9.52 9.61 -10.63
N GLY A 99 9.25 10.67 -11.39
CA GLY A 99 8.43 10.67 -12.61
C GLY A 99 7.27 11.67 -12.46
N PHE A 100 6.44 11.83 -13.50
CA PHE A 100 5.28 12.71 -13.43
C PHE A 100 4.10 12.13 -14.20
N ARG A 101 2.89 12.63 -13.92
CA ARG A 101 1.64 12.10 -14.49
C ARG A 101 1.50 12.27 -16.00
N GLY A 102 2.31 13.14 -16.63
CA GLY A 102 2.16 13.59 -18.02
C GLY A 102 1.28 14.84 -18.16
N GLU A 103 1.42 15.60 -19.26
CA GLU A 103 0.58 16.79 -19.56
C GLU A 103 -0.85 16.40 -20.00
N GLU A 104 -1.02 15.21 -20.57
CA GLU A 104 -2.31 14.66 -21.01
C GLU A 104 -2.62 13.38 -20.23
N ASN A 105 -3.72 13.35 -19.48
CA ASN A 105 -4.10 12.22 -18.64
C ASN A 105 -4.74 11.06 -19.45
N HIS A 106 -4.20 10.73 -20.62
CA HIS A 106 -4.70 9.66 -21.50
C HIS A 106 -4.45 8.25 -20.93
N HIS A 107 -3.54 8.13 -19.96
CA HIS A 107 -3.26 6.87 -19.26
C HIS A 107 -4.50 6.22 -18.65
N ASN A 108 -5.27 6.97 -17.86
CA ASN A 108 -6.40 6.39 -17.12
C ASN A 108 -7.56 5.97 -18.03
N PRO A 109 -8.00 6.77 -19.03
CA PRO A 109 -9.01 6.35 -19.99
C PRO A 109 -8.61 5.10 -20.78
N ILE A 110 -7.39 5.08 -21.36
CA ILE A 110 -6.90 3.93 -22.14
C ILE A 110 -6.82 2.67 -21.28
N ARG A 111 -6.28 2.78 -20.06
CA ARG A 111 -6.27 1.65 -19.10
C ARG A 111 -7.68 1.15 -18.82
N SER A 112 -8.61 2.06 -18.51
CA SER A 112 -9.98 1.70 -18.16
C SER A 112 -10.68 0.97 -19.31
N TYR A 113 -10.49 1.45 -20.53
CA TYR A 113 -11.05 0.84 -21.73
C TYR A 113 -10.47 -0.57 -22.00
N ILE A 114 -9.14 -0.73 -21.96
CA ILE A 114 -8.51 -2.05 -22.18
C ILE A 114 -8.89 -3.01 -21.05
N SER A 115 -8.88 -2.57 -19.79
CA SER A 115 -9.29 -3.37 -18.63
C SER A 115 -10.73 -3.86 -18.77
N HIS A 116 -11.66 -2.98 -19.18
CA HIS A 116 -13.05 -3.37 -19.40
C HIS A 116 -13.20 -4.40 -20.52
N SER A 117 -12.50 -4.18 -21.65
CA SER A 117 -12.51 -5.12 -22.79
C SER A 117 -11.98 -6.50 -22.38
N LEU A 118 -10.88 -6.54 -21.63
CA LEU A 118 -10.29 -7.79 -21.14
C LEU A 118 -11.15 -8.45 -20.05
N TRP A 119 -11.84 -7.68 -19.21
CA TRP A 119 -12.80 -8.23 -18.25
C TRP A 119 -13.94 -8.98 -18.95
N GLU A 120 -14.55 -8.40 -19.97
CA GLU A 120 -15.62 -9.06 -20.75
C GLU A 120 -15.11 -10.35 -21.41
N ILE A 121 -13.91 -10.30 -21.98
CA ILE A 121 -13.28 -11.44 -22.63
C ILE A 121 -12.94 -12.54 -21.63
N ALA A 122 -12.35 -12.19 -20.48
CA ALA A 122 -12.00 -13.13 -19.44
C ALA A 122 -13.24 -13.89 -18.93
N GLU A 123 -14.34 -13.18 -18.67
CA GLU A 123 -15.60 -13.80 -18.23
C GLU A 123 -16.17 -14.75 -19.29
N ARG A 124 -16.05 -14.44 -20.59
CA ARG A 124 -16.45 -15.35 -21.68
C ARG A 124 -15.59 -16.63 -21.70
N LEU A 125 -14.30 -16.49 -21.44
CA LEU A 125 -13.33 -17.59 -21.39
C LEU A 125 -13.35 -18.36 -20.04
N GLY A 126 -14.13 -17.91 -19.05
CA GLY A 126 -14.18 -18.49 -17.71
C GLY A 126 -13.02 -18.06 -16.79
N GLY A 127 -12.18 -17.15 -17.26
CA GLY A 127 -11.09 -16.51 -16.50
C GLY A 127 -11.53 -15.25 -15.76
N GLN A 128 -10.56 -14.45 -15.35
CA GLN A 128 -10.75 -13.13 -14.73
C GLN A 128 -9.67 -12.15 -15.21
N SER A 129 -9.96 -10.85 -15.17
CA SER A 129 -8.97 -9.79 -15.40
C SER A 129 -8.92 -8.88 -14.17
N PHE A 130 -7.72 -8.46 -13.80
CA PHE A 130 -7.48 -7.58 -12.68
C PHE A 130 -6.64 -6.38 -13.11
N SER A 131 -6.72 -5.28 -12.36
CA SER A 131 -5.97 -4.06 -12.60
C SER A 131 -5.00 -3.78 -11.44
N ARG A 132 -4.44 -2.57 -11.41
CA ARG A 132 -3.29 -2.10 -10.62
C ARG A 132 -3.34 -2.26 -9.09
N ASP A 133 -4.43 -2.79 -8.53
CA ASP A 133 -4.61 -3.01 -7.09
C ASP A 133 -4.55 -4.49 -6.72
N PHE A 134 -4.39 -5.40 -7.70
CA PHE A 134 -4.30 -6.84 -7.47
C PHE A 134 -2.87 -7.34 -7.65
N VAL A 135 -2.36 -8.04 -6.64
CA VAL A 135 -0.97 -8.51 -6.61
C VAL A 135 -0.80 -9.77 -7.46
N MET A 136 0.25 -9.82 -8.26
CA MET A 136 0.76 -11.04 -8.88
C MET A 136 2.10 -11.44 -8.23
N ARG A 137 2.13 -12.60 -7.59
CA ARG A 137 3.34 -13.14 -6.94
C ARG A 137 4.19 -13.89 -7.95
N LEU A 138 5.43 -13.44 -8.12
CA LEU A 138 6.46 -14.13 -8.90
C LEU A 138 7.68 -14.38 -7.99
N GLY A 139 7.78 -15.60 -7.47
CA GLY A 139 8.78 -15.96 -6.47
C GLY A 139 8.57 -15.18 -5.16
N ASN A 140 9.57 -14.37 -4.78
CA ASN A 140 9.51 -13.52 -3.60
C ASN A 140 9.05 -12.08 -3.89
N ASN A 141 8.70 -11.78 -5.14
CA ASN A 141 8.25 -10.46 -5.55
C ASN A 141 6.72 -10.42 -5.70
N GLY A 142 6.13 -9.26 -5.47
CA GLY A 142 4.72 -8.96 -5.67
C GLY A 142 4.59 -7.77 -6.62
N PHE A 143 4.03 -7.99 -7.80
CA PHE A 143 3.83 -6.97 -8.83
C PHE A 143 2.37 -6.56 -8.90
N THR A 144 2.10 -5.31 -9.27
CA THR A 144 0.74 -4.80 -9.49
C THR A 144 0.65 -4.19 -10.89
N PRO A 145 0.61 -5.02 -11.94
CA PRO A 145 0.56 -4.53 -13.31
C PRO A 145 -0.70 -3.69 -13.58
N ASP A 146 -0.65 -2.79 -14.56
CA ASP A 146 -1.86 -2.03 -14.91
C ASP A 146 -3.04 -2.92 -15.28
N ILE A 147 -2.76 -4.01 -16.00
CA ILE A 147 -3.74 -5.02 -16.36
C ILE A 147 -3.09 -6.41 -16.39
N LEU A 148 -3.77 -7.39 -15.81
CA LEU A 148 -3.40 -8.80 -15.94
C LEU A 148 -4.62 -9.65 -16.31
N LEU A 149 -4.38 -10.70 -17.07
CA LEU A 149 -5.39 -11.67 -17.51
C LEU A 149 -5.06 -13.05 -16.94
N PHE A 150 -6.03 -13.64 -16.24
CA PHE A 150 -5.97 -14.96 -15.63
C PHE A 150 -6.97 -15.91 -16.30
N LEU A 151 -6.49 -17.05 -16.78
CA LEU A 151 -7.29 -18.12 -17.41
C LEU A 151 -7.18 -19.48 -16.72
N GLY A 152 -6.34 -19.59 -15.68
CA GLY A 152 -6.38 -20.72 -14.75
C GLY A 152 -5.23 -21.74 -14.84
N PRO A 153 -5.34 -22.83 -14.05
CA PRO A 153 -4.28 -23.82 -13.89
C PRO A 153 -3.87 -24.51 -15.21
N PRO A 154 -2.65 -25.06 -15.30
CA PRO A 154 -1.77 -25.40 -14.18
C PRO A 154 -0.72 -24.34 -13.79
N ARG A 155 -0.66 -23.19 -14.47
CA ARG A 155 0.43 -22.21 -14.29
C ARG A 155 0.35 -21.40 -13.00
N ASN A 156 -0.87 -21.17 -12.53
CA ASN A 156 -1.15 -20.19 -11.51
C ASN A 156 -2.33 -20.64 -10.63
N THR A 157 -2.51 -19.97 -9.50
CA THR A 157 -3.62 -20.18 -8.58
C THR A 157 -4.13 -18.84 -8.08
N LEU A 158 -5.40 -18.56 -8.35
CA LEU A 158 -6.04 -17.35 -7.85
C LEU A 158 -6.33 -17.48 -6.35
N ARG A 159 -5.70 -16.63 -5.53
CA ARG A 159 -6.01 -16.44 -4.12
C ARG A 159 -6.93 -15.23 -3.96
N GLU A 160 -7.42 -15.02 -2.74
CA GLU A 160 -8.30 -13.89 -2.44
C GLU A 160 -7.62 -12.54 -2.65
N TYR A 161 -6.34 -12.41 -2.25
CA TYR A 161 -5.61 -11.14 -2.29
C TYR A 161 -4.55 -11.04 -3.40
N TYR A 162 -4.26 -12.15 -4.08
CA TYR A 162 -3.20 -12.18 -5.09
C TYR A 162 -3.32 -13.36 -6.05
N LEU A 163 -2.65 -13.27 -7.20
CA LEU A 163 -2.39 -14.38 -8.10
C LEU A 163 -1.06 -15.05 -7.70
N GLU A 164 -1.09 -16.32 -7.32
CA GLU A 164 0.12 -17.13 -7.10
C GLU A 164 0.59 -17.67 -8.45
N GLY A 165 1.72 -17.17 -8.96
CA GLY A 165 2.27 -17.53 -10.27
C GLY A 165 1.94 -16.54 -11.39
N PRO A 166 2.47 -16.79 -12.60
CA PRO A 166 2.33 -15.86 -13.73
C PRO A 166 0.92 -15.81 -14.29
N ALA A 167 0.43 -14.61 -14.59
CA ALA A 167 -0.74 -14.39 -15.43
C ALA A 167 -0.49 -14.86 -16.88
N GLU A 168 -1.55 -15.15 -17.63
CA GLU A 168 -1.47 -15.48 -19.05
C GLU A 168 -1.09 -14.28 -19.92
N MET A 169 -1.36 -13.08 -19.44
CA MET A 169 -0.95 -11.84 -20.09
C MET A 169 -0.82 -10.74 -19.05
N VAL A 170 0.21 -9.90 -19.21
CA VAL A 170 0.39 -8.65 -18.48
C VAL A 170 0.47 -7.50 -19.47
N ILE A 171 -0.19 -6.38 -19.15
CA ILE A 171 -0.12 -5.13 -19.89
C ILE A 171 0.31 -4.01 -18.95
N GLU A 172 1.33 -3.24 -19.34
CA GLU A 172 1.76 -2.02 -18.66
C GLU A 172 1.60 -0.83 -19.60
N ILE A 173 1.06 0.28 -19.10
CA ILE A 173 0.87 1.51 -19.86
C ILE A 173 1.88 2.53 -19.33
N LEU A 174 2.83 2.92 -20.17
CA LEU A 174 3.95 3.73 -19.74
C LEU A 174 3.50 5.14 -19.33
N ARG A 175 4.07 5.62 -18.23
CA ARG A 175 4.08 7.03 -17.85
C ARG A 175 5.47 7.63 -18.08
N PRO A 176 5.57 8.93 -18.43
CA PRO A 176 6.84 9.62 -18.55
C PRO A 176 7.70 9.48 -17.28
N GLY A 177 8.94 9.02 -17.44
CA GLY A 177 9.90 8.84 -16.35
C GLY A 177 9.86 7.45 -15.69
N HIS A 178 8.91 6.59 -16.06
CA HIS A 178 8.79 5.22 -15.53
C HIS A 178 9.21 4.13 -16.54
N GLU A 179 9.65 4.50 -17.73
CA GLU A 179 9.89 3.58 -18.85
C GLU A 179 10.95 2.53 -18.52
N TYR A 180 11.99 2.89 -17.77
CA TYR A 180 13.04 1.96 -17.38
C TYR A 180 12.50 0.81 -16.50
N ALA A 181 11.58 1.12 -15.59
CA ALA A 181 11.02 0.11 -14.70
C ALA A 181 10.22 -0.95 -15.49
N ASP A 182 9.34 -0.52 -16.39
CA ASP A 182 8.51 -1.44 -17.16
C ASP A 182 9.29 -2.15 -18.28
N ARG A 183 10.18 -1.44 -19.00
CA ARG A 183 10.91 -1.97 -20.16
C ARG A 183 12.07 -2.88 -19.77
N ILE A 184 12.67 -2.66 -18.61
CA ILE A 184 13.87 -3.38 -18.18
C ILE A 184 13.57 -4.23 -16.94
N ILE A 185 13.31 -3.59 -15.79
CA ILE A 185 13.20 -4.27 -14.50
C ILE A 185 12.07 -5.31 -14.53
N LYS A 186 10.83 -4.86 -14.75
CA LYS A 186 9.65 -5.72 -14.76
C LYS A 186 9.69 -6.73 -15.89
N ARG A 187 10.17 -6.33 -17.08
CA ARG A 187 10.35 -7.27 -18.20
C ARG A 187 11.21 -8.46 -17.82
N ASP A 188 12.35 -8.23 -17.16
CA ASP A 188 13.26 -9.31 -16.76
C ASP A 188 12.62 -10.20 -15.69
N TYR A 189 11.88 -9.62 -14.73
CA TYR A 189 11.15 -10.38 -13.71
C TYR A 189 9.94 -11.16 -14.25
N TYR A 190 9.19 -10.59 -15.18
CA TYR A 190 8.08 -11.26 -15.85
C TYR A 190 8.59 -12.42 -16.72
N ALA A 191 9.74 -12.27 -17.38
CA ALA A 191 10.38 -13.35 -18.11
C ALA A 191 10.81 -14.49 -17.18
N ALA A 192 11.51 -14.15 -16.09
CA ALA A 192 11.96 -15.11 -15.09
C ALA A 192 10.78 -15.82 -14.37
N GLY A 193 9.68 -15.11 -14.16
CA GLY A 193 8.45 -15.63 -13.56
C GLY A 193 7.57 -16.45 -14.51
N GLY A 194 7.85 -16.44 -15.82
CA GLY A 194 7.14 -17.27 -16.79
C GLY A 194 5.87 -16.64 -17.38
N VAL A 195 5.72 -15.31 -17.32
CA VAL A 195 4.58 -14.60 -17.94
C VAL A 195 4.70 -14.74 -19.47
N PRO A 196 3.76 -15.40 -20.16
CA PRO A 196 3.97 -15.78 -21.56
C PRO A 196 3.79 -14.62 -22.54
N GLU A 197 2.97 -13.63 -22.20
CA GLU A 197 2.65 -12.48 -23.03
C GLU A 197 2.79 -11.20 -22.20
N TYR A 198 3.66 -10.30 -22.65
CA TYR A 198 3.87 -9.00 -22.01
C TYR A 198 3.71 -7.89 -23.05
N ILE A 199 2.77 -6.98 -22.80
CA ILE A 199 2.45 -5.89 -23.71
C ILE A 199 2.79 -4.56 -23.01
N ILE A 200 3.58 -3.72 -23.69
CA ILE A 200 3.92 -2.38 -23.21
C ILE A 200 3.30 -1.35 -24.15
N LEU A 201 2.53 -0.40 -23.60
CA LEU A 201 1.92 0.69 -24.38
C LEU A 201 2.62 2.00 -24.06
N SER A 202 3.29 2.58 -25.05
CA SER A 202 3.91 3.90 -24.96
C SER A 202 2.98 4.95 -25.54
N LEU A 203 2.31 5.72 -24.68
CA LEU A 203 1.38 6.77 -25.13
C LEU A 203 2.12 7.93 -25.82
N ALA A 204 3.27 8.31 -25.28
CA ALA A 204 4.08 9.40 -25.83
C ALA A 204 4.62 9.09 -27.24
N GLN A 205 4.96 7.82 -27.50
CA GLN A 205 5.50 7.39 -28.79
C GLN A 205 4.42 6.83 -29.73
N LYS A 206 3.17 6.74 -29.27
CA LYS A 206 2.08 6.04 -29.96
C LYS A 206 2.49 4.64 -30.44
N GLU A 207 3.12 3.89 -29.55
CA GLU A 207 3.73 2.58 -29.84
C GLU A 207 3.17 1.50 -28.92
N ILE A 208 2.96 0.30 -29.47
CA ILE A 208 2.64 -0.90 -28.70
C ILE A 208 3.73 -1.94 -28.96
N GLU A 209 4.31 -2.45 -27.88
CA GLU A 209 5.30 -3.52 -27.93
C GLU A 209 4.69 -4.82 -27.45
N PHE A 210 4.73 -5.82 -28.32
CA PHE A 210 4.32 -7.17 -28.00
C PHE A 210 5.56 -8.02 -27.71
N TRP A 211 5.64 -8.56 -26.50
CA TRP A 211 6.73 -9.43 -26.07
C TRP A 211 6.17 -10.81 -25.74
N ARG A 212 6.70 -11.84 -26.41
CA ARG A 212 6.31 -13.24 -26.17
C ARG A 212 7.46 -14.01 -25.56
N LEU A 213 7.16 -14.79 -24.53
CA LEU A 213 8.16 -15.60 -23.85
C LEU A 213 8.48 -16.88 -24.62
N PHE A 214 9.74 -17.01 -25.04
CA PHE A 214 10.28 -18.22 -25.64
C PHE A 214 11.51 -18.68 -24.87
N ASN A 215 11.50 -19.94 -24.40
CA ASN A 215 12.64 -20.54 -23.69
C ASN A 215 13.22 -19.65 -22.56
N GLY A 216 12.34 -18.98 -21.79
CA GLY A 216 12.71 -18.11 -20.68
C GLY A 216 13.22 -16.72 -21.07
N LYS A 217 13.11 -16.32 -22.33
CA LYS A 217 13.47 -14.98 -22.82
C LYS A 217 12.34 -14.38 -23.63
N TYR A 218 12.14 -13.07 -23.49
CA TYR A 218 11.18 -12.37 -24.34
C TYR A 218 11.75 -12.09 -25.72
N GLU A 219 10.96 -12.39 -26.74
CA GLU A 219 11.19 -11.97 -28.11
C GLU A 219 10.14 -10.93 -28.51
N ARG A 220 10.57 -9.90 -29.24
CA ARG A 220 9.68 -8.86 -29.72
C ARG A 220 8.89 -9.37 -30.92
N MET A 221 7.58 -9.29 -30.85
CA MET A 221 6.66 -9.72 -31.89
C MET A 221 6.14 -8.52 -32.68
N ALA A 222 6.00 -8.70 -33.99
CA ALA A 222 5.25 -7.78 -34.84
C ALA A 222 3.79 -8.26 -34.96
N PRO A 223 2.83 -7.36 -35.20
CA PRO A 223 1.53 -7.73 -35.72
C PRO A 223 1.66 -8.58 -36.99
N ASP A 224 0.68 -9.44 -37.25
CA ASP A 224 0.67 -10.27 -38.45
C ASP A 224 0.20 -9.50 -39.69
N ALA A 225 0.03 -10.21 -40.81
CA ALA A 225 -0.36 -9.63 -42.09
C ALA A 225 -1.71 -8.89 -42.08
N SER A 226 -2.56 -9.12 -41.06
CA SER A 226 -3.82 -8.39 -40.85
C SER A 226 -3.67 -7.16 -39.95
N GLY A 227 -2.44 -6.79 -39.59
CA GLY A 227 -2.16 -5.69 -38.66
C GLY A 227 -2.52 -6.01 -37.21
N CYS A 228 -2.78 -7.28 -36.88
CA CYS A 228 -3.25 -7.70 -35.55
C CYS A 228 -2.20 -8.53 -34.81
N TYR A 229 -2.18 -8.44 -33.49
CA TYR A 229 -1.43 -9.32 -32.61
C TYR A 229 -2.36 -10.40 -32.01
N ARG A 230 -1.95 -11.66 -32.11
CA ARG A 230 -2.69 -12.82 -31.59
C ARG A 230 -1.83 -13.55 -30.55
N PRO A 231 -2.06 -13.35 -29.24
CA PRO A 231 -1.29 -14.02 -28.19
C PRO A 231 -1.55 -15.53 -28.19
N GLN A 232 -0.49 -16.31 -27.99
CA GLN A 232 -0.60 -17.77 -27.97
C GLN A 232 -1.16 -18.29 -26.63
N SER A 233 -0.98 -17.53 -25.55
CA SER A 233 -1.50 -17.90 -24.22
C SER A 233 -3.01 -17.72 -24.09
N VAL A 234 -3.64 -16.97 -24.99
CA VAL A 234 -5.08 -16.67 -24.99
C VAL A 234 -5.69 -17.01 -26.36
N PRO A 235 -6.03 -18.29 -26.60
CA PRO A 235 -6.58 -18.70 -27.89
C PRO A 235 -7.82 -17.90 -28.29
N GLY A 236 -7.78 -17.37 -29.52
CA GLY A 236 -8.87 -16.56 -30.08
C GLY A 236 -8.82 -15.07 -29.74
N LEU A 237 -7.94 -14.62 -28.83
CA LEU A 237 -7.78 -13.18 -28.58
C LEU A 237 -7.11 -12.50 -29.78
N VAL A 238 -7.62 -11.33 -30.12
CA VAL A 238 -7.02 -10.44 -31.10
C VAL A 238 -6.81 -9.07 -30.47
N PHE A 239 -5.61 -8.53 -30.65
CA PHE A 239 -5.25 -7.16 -30.31
C PHE A 239 -5.01 -6.41 -31.63
N ALA A 240 -5.81 -5.38 -31.91
CA ALA A 240 -5.74 -4.55 -33.12
C ALA A 240 -5.12 -3.19 -32.76
N PRO A 241 -3.78 -3.03 -32.80
CA PRO A 241 -3.08 -1.83 -32.34
C PRO A 241 -3.51 -0.54 -33.06
N ASP A 242 -3.77 -0.60 -34.37
CA ASP A 242 -4.16 0.58 -35.17
C ASP A 242 -5.48 1.20 -34.72
N ASN A 243 -6.33 0.42 -34.04
CA ASN A 243 -7.60 0.92 -33.51
C ASN A 243 -7.43 1.82 -32.29
N LEU A 244 -6.24 1.84 -31.67
CA LEU A 244 -5.90 2.77 -30.61
C LEU A 244 -5.67 4.18 -31.20
N TRP A 245 -4.76 4.36 -32.16
CA TRP A 245 -4.25 5.69 -32.51
C TRP A 245 -5.09 6.53 -33.50
N ARG A 246 -6.41 6.66 -33.27
CA ARG A 246 -7.34 7.35 -34.17
C ARG A 246 -7.27 8.87 -34.06
N GLU A 247 -7.80 9.56 -35.08
CA GLU A 247 -7.80 11.04 -35.14
C GLU A 247 -8.71 11.70 -34.09
N ASP A 248 -9.77 11.03 -33.63
CA ASP A 248 -10.74 11.57 -32.68
C ASP A 248 -10.37 11.34 -31.20
N GLU A 249 -9.49 10.38 -30.90
CA GLU A 249 -8.96 10.02 -29.56
C GLU A 249 -10.01 10.10 -28.43
N ASP A 250 -11.29 9.79 -28.70
CA ASP A 250 -12.36 9.85 -27.69
C ASP A 250 -12.36 8.56 -26.85
N TRP A 251 -11.42 8.49 -25.92
CA TRP A 251 -11.23 7.39 -24.98
C TRP A 251 -12.32 7.28 -23.90
N TYR A 252 -13.25 8.23 -23.85
CA TYR A 252 -14.38 8.20 -22.93
C TYR A 252 -15.63 7.60 -23.57
N SER A 253 -15.68 7.50 -24.91
CA SER A 253 -16.73 6.81 -25.61
C SER A 253 -16.62 5.28 -25.43
N TRP A 254 -17.74 4.63 -25.14
CA TRP A 254 -17.82 3.17 -25.03
C TRP A 254 -19.13 2.64 -25.63
N PRO A 255 -19.11 1.53 -26.40
CA PRO A 255 -17.92 0.80 -26.85
C PRO A 255 -17.16 1.53 -27.96
N GLN A 256 -15.86 1.28 -28.07
CA GLN A 256 -15.06 1.73 -29.22
C GLN A 256 -15.38 0.85 -30.44
N ASP A 257 -15.60 1.45 -31.60
CA ASP A 257 -15.88 0.75 -32.85
C ASP A 257 -14.97 1.28 -33.99
N PRO A 258 -14.06 0.46 -34.56
CA PRO A 258 -13.79 -0.93 -34.20
C PRO A 258 -13.13 -1.13 -32.81
N PRO A 259 -13.25 -2.31 -32.16
CA PRO A 259 -12.63 -2.57 -30.86
C PRO A 259 -11.11 -2.78 -30.98
N ILE A 260 -10.37 -2.52 -29.89
CA ILE A 260 -8.91 -2.74 -29.83
C ILE A 260 -8.61 -4.17 -29.45
N VAL A 261 -9.42 -4.75 -28.57
CA VAL A 261 -9.28 -6.14 -28.14
C VAL A 261 -10.61 -6.84 -28.33
N TYR A 262 -10.60 -8.00 -28.99
CA TYR A 262 -11.79 -8.80 -29.20
C TYR A 262 -11.44 -10.29 -29.29
N ILE A 263 -12.46 -11.15 -29.35
CA ILE A 263 -12.31 -12.60 -29.52
C ILE A 263 -12.81 -12.99 -30.92
N GLU A 264 -11.97 -13.69 -31.67
CA GLU A 264 -12.33 -14.31 -32.95
C GLU A 264 -13.04 -15.66 -32.75
N GLY A 265 -14.02 -15.90 -33.62
CA GLY A 265 -14.77 -17.14 -33.68
C GLY A 265 -15.74 -17.34 -32.50
N THR A 266 -16.29 -18.55 -32.41
CA THR A 266 -17.18 -18.94 -31.31
C THR A 266 -16.37 -19.71 -30.28
N GLN A 267 -16.11 -19.10 -29.13
CA GLN A 267 -15.50 -19.79 -27.99
C GLN A 267 -16.59 -20.40 -27.10
N PRO A 268 -16.45 -21.65 -26.63
CA PRO A 268 -17.36 -22.21 -25.66
C PRO A 268 -17.30 -21.37 -24.38
N LYS A 269 -18.47 -21.04 -23.81
CA LYS A 269 -18.54 -20.27 -22.57
C LYS A 269 -17.81 -21.02 -21.46
N GLY A 270 -16.74 -20.43 -20.93
CA GLY A 270 -15.97 -21.00 -19.85
C GLY A 270 -16.75 -21.02 -18.54
N ARG A 271 -16.39 -21.94 -17.65
CA ARG A 271 -16.88 -21.93 -16.26
C ARG A 271 -15.97 -20.99 -15.46
N ARG A 272 -16.57 -19.96 -14.84
CA ARG A 272 -15.85 -19.01 -14.00
C ARG A 272 -15.01 -19.71 -12.94
N LEU A 273 -13.70 -19.49 -12.99
CA LEU A 273 -12.73 -19.99 -12.00
C LEU A 273 -12.91 -19.26 -10.67
N ARG A 274 -12.80 -20.00 -9.56
CA ARG A 274 -12.97 -19.48 -8.21
C ARG A 274 -11.62 -19.28 -7.51
N THR A 275 -11.61 -18.36 -6.56
CA THR A 275 -10.53 -18.17 -5.60
C THR A 275 -10.35 -19.42 -4.72
N VAL A 276 -9.12 -19.66 -4.27
CA VAL A 276 -8.78 -20.71 -3.31
C VAL A 276 -8.52 -20.09 -1.94
N GLU A 277 -9.32 -20.46 -0.94
CA GLU A 277 -9.43 -19.82 0.38
C GLU A 277 -8.17 -19.93 1.28
N ASN A 278 -7.25 -20.86 1.02
CA ASN A 278 -6.03 -21.05 1.83
C ASN A 278 -4.85 -20.14 1.40
N GLY A 279 -5.14 -18.90 0.99
CA GLY A 279 -4.13 -17.91 0.63
C GLY A 279 -3.70 -17.04 1.81
N LEU A 280 -2.59 -16.35 1.67
CA LEU A 280 -2.23 -15.23 2.55
C LEU A 280 -3.12 -14.01 2.24
N GLY A 281 -3.26 -13.11 3.20
CA GLY A 281 -4.11 -11.93 3.07
C GLY A 281 -3.81 -10.87 4.11
N TRP A 282 -4.56 -9.78 4.05
CA TRP A 282 -4.44 -8.65 4.96
C TRP A 282 -4.47 -9.10 6.44
N GLY A 283 -3.49 -8.66 7.22
CA GLY A 283 -3.41 -8.93 8.66
C GLY A 283 -3.22 -10.40 9.04
N CYS A 284 -2.80 -11.29 8.12
CA CYS A 284 -2.51 -12.69 8.43
C CYS A 284 -1.22 -12.89 9.25
N LEU A 285 -0.36 -11.86 9.34
CA LEU A 285 0.79 -11.77 10.22
C LEU A 285 0.63 -10.56 11.16
N PRO A 286 1.08 -10.66 12.43
CA PRO A 286 1.17 -9.50 13.30
C PRO A 286 2.09 -8.45 12.67
N PHE A 287 1.67 -7.19 12.70
CA PHE A 287 2.53 -6.09 12.25
C PHE A 287 3.61 -5.82 13.30
N ASN A 288 4.85 -6.20 12.98
CA ASN A 288 6.02 -6.04 13.85
C ASN A 288 7.28 -5.84 12.99
N PRO A 289 7.43 -4.67 12.34
CA PRO A 289 8.56 -4.43 11.45
C PRO A 289 9.87 -4.48 12.25
N GLN A 290 10.78 -5.37 11.89
CA GLN A 290 12.07 -5.54 12.56
C GLN A 290 13.07 -4.46 12.10
N LEU A 291 12.77 -3.19 12.39
CA LEU A 291 13.54 -2.04 11.93
C LEU A 291 14.98 -2.06 12.44
N GLN A 292 15.91 -1.64 11.58
CA GLN A 292 17.34 -1.52 11.86
C GLN A 292 17.88 -0.23 11.22
N LEU A 293 19.11 0.13 11.60
CA LEU A 293 19.81 1.28 11.05
C LEU A 293 19.97 1.19 9.52
N GLU A 294 20.28 -0.01 9.04
CA GLU A 294 20.38 -0.39 7.63
C GLU A 294 19.07 -0.99 7.10
N PRO A 295 18.86 -1.03 5.77
CA PRO A 295 17.72 -1.69 5.15
C PRO A 295 17.51 -3.14 5.62
N VAL A 296 16.24 -3.51 5.80
CA VAL A 296 15.80 -4.84 6.22
C VAL A 296 14.91 -5.44 5.12
N PRO A 297 15.20 -6.66 4.63
CA PRO A 297 14.42 -7.27 3.57
C PRO A 297 12.99 -7.57 4.01
N ILE A 298 12.02 -7.23 3.15
CA ILE A 298 10.60 -7.54 3.32
C ILE A 298 10.30 -8.86 2.59
N SER A 299 9.73 -9.84 3.29
CA SER A 299 9.25 -11.07 2.67
C SER A 299 7.92 -10.86 1.95
N PHE A 300 7.56 -11.76 1.02
CA PHE A 300 6.24 -11.68 0.37
C PHE A 300 5.09 -11.79 1.38
N GLU A 301 5.23 -12.67 2.38
CA GLU A 301 4.25 -12.87 3.45
C GLU A 301 4.03 -11.60 4.27
N GLN A 302 5.12 -10.88 4.57
CA GLN A 302 5.06 -9.58 5.24
C GLN A 302 4.36 -8.55 4.35
N TYR A 303 4.78 -8.43 3.09
CA TYR A 303 4.19 -7.50 2.13
C TYR A 303 2.68 -7.73 1.95
N ILE A 304 2.25 -8.95 1.65
CA ILE A 304 0.83 -9.23 1.40
C ILE A 304 -0.02 -9.08 2.67
N SER A 305 0.58 -9.30 3.84
CA SER A 305 -0.10 -9.13 5.12
C SER A 305 -0.18 -7.67 5.58
N TRP A 306 0.78 -6.84 5.21
CA TRP A 306 0.93 -5.49 5.77
C TRP A 306 0.61 -4.38 4.76
N SER A 307 0.71 -4.65 3.45
CA SER A 307 0.42 -3.65 2.43
C SER A 307 -1.08 -3.36 2.38
N PRO A 308 -1.49 -2.09 2.54
CA PRO A 308 -2.87 -1.72 2.31
C PRO A 308 -3.20 -1.79 0.81
N GLU A 309 -4.49 -1.68 0.49
CA GLU A 309 -4.90 -1.30 -0.86
C GLU A 309 -4.26 0.05 -1.26
N ALA A 310 -3.90 0.21 -2.53
CA ALA A 310 -3.28 1.42 -3.06
C ALA A 310 -4.28 2.58 -3.26
N LYS A 311 -5.13 2.81 -2.26
CA LYS A 311 -6.12 3.89 -2.21
C LYS A 311 -5.48 5.19 -1.73
N PHE A 312 -4.80 5.88 -2.64
CA PHE A 312 -4.06 7.12 -2.34
C PHE A 312 -5.01 8.32 -2.28
N GLU A 313 -5.31 8.77 -1.07
CA GLU A 313 -6.20 9.88 -0.77
C GLU A 313 -5.47 10.98 0.00
N PHE A 314 -6.04 12.18 -0.01
CA PHE A 314 -5.53 13.30 0.79
C PHE A 314 -6.70 13.99 1.48
N TRP A 315 -6.71 13.93 2.80
CA TRP A 315 -7.70 14.62 3.63
C TRP A 315 -7.11 14.87 5.02
N ASP A 316 -7.67 15.82 5.77
CA ASP A 316 -7.13 16.25 7.06
C ASP A 316 -5.66 16.73 6.98
N GLY A 317 -5.30 17.36 5.84
CA GLY A 317 -3.99 17.94 5.63
C GLY A 317 -2.84 16.94 5.44
N LYS A 318 -3.12 15.64 5.28
CA LYS A 318 -2.11 14.58 5.16
C LYS A 318 -2.50 13.47 4.17
N PRO A 319 -1.52 12.73 3.63
CA PRO A 319 -1.78 11.52 2.85
C PRO A 319 -2.48 10.44 3.66
N GLN A 320 -3.43 9.76 3.04
CA GLN A 320 -4.25 8.70 3.62
C GLN A 320 -4.25 7.54 2.62
N ILE A 321 -3.74 6.38 3.02
CA ILE A 321 -3.56 5.23 2.13
C ILE A 321 -4.11 3.97 2.80
N GLY A 322 -5.25 3.49 2.26
CA GLY A 322 -6.03 2.40 2.83
C GLY A 322 -6.76 2.82 4.11
N SER A 323 -6.04 2.91 5.23
CA SER A 323 -6.55 3.29 6.54
C SER A 323 -5.43 3.88 7.41
N LYS A 324 -5.74 4.28 8.65
CA LYS A 324 -4.72 4.65 9.64
C LYS A 324 -3.74 3.49 9.90
N GLU A 325 -4.24 2.26 9.98
CA GLU A 325 -3.41 1.06 10.05
C GLU A 325 -2.61 0.84 8.76
N GLY A 326 -3.22 1.11 7.59
CA GLY A 326 -2.53 1.09 6.30
C GLY A 326 -1.33 2.03 6.25
N ILE A 327 -1.48 3.28 6.68
CA ILE A 327 -0.37 4.25 6.77
C ILE A 327 0.70 3.76 7.74
N ARG A 328 0.32 3.28 8.93
CA ARG A 328 1.28 2.72 9.91
C ARG A 328 2.10 1.60 9.28
N ASN A 329 1.44 0.66 8.62
CA ASN A 329 2.08 -0.51 8.05
C ASN A 329 2.98 -0.14 6.87
N LEU A 330 2.49 0.74 6.00
CA LEU A 330 3.23 1.28 4.87
C LEU A 330 4.49 2.03 5.31
N MET A 331 4.37 2.87 6.35
CA MET A 331 5.51 3.56 6.95
C MET A 331 6.55 2.57 7.49
N GLY A 332 6.14 1.51 8.19
CA GLY A 332 7.06 0.47 8.64
C GLY A 332 7.79 -0.23 7.49
N MET A 333 7.09 -0.57 6.41
CA MET A 333 7.72 -1.18 5.22
C MET A 333 8.65 -0.22 4.48
N LEU A 334 8.33 1.08 4.42
CA LEU A 334 9.22 2.10 3.88
C LEU A 334 10.48 2.25 4.74
N LEU A 335 10.34 2.25 6.07
CA LEU A 335 11.48 2.27 6.99
C LEU A 335 12.33 0.99 6.87
N MET A 336 11.73 -0.19 6.65
CA MET A 336 12.48 -1.40 6.32
C MET A 336 13.24 -1.25 5.00
N THR A 337 12.63 -0.63 3.99
CA THR A 337 13.23 -0.45 2.66
C THR A 337 14.48 0.43 2.69
N PHE A 338 14.50 1.48 3.51
CA PHE A 338 15.59 2.45 3.58
C PHE A 338 16.54 2.26 4.78
N GLY A 339 16.08 1.60 5.84
CA GLY A 339 16.74 1.65 7.14
C GLY A 339 16.50 2.97 7.86
N LEU A 340 16.63 2.98 9.19
CA LEU A 340 16.39 4.17 10.01
C LEU A 340 17.37 5.30 9.67
N ALA A 341 18.65 4.97 9.43
CA ALA A 341 19.68 5.98 9.19
C ALA A 341 19.40 6.79 7.91
N ASP A 342 19.05 6.12 6.82
CA ASP A 342 18.75 6.80 5.56
C ASP A 342 17.38 7.48 5.57
N ALA A 343 16.39 6.89 6.25
CA ALA A 343 15.05 7.46 6.40
C ALA A 343 15.04 8.83 7.12
N LEU A 344 16.00 9.10 8.01
CA LEU A 344 16.10 10.41 8.67
C LEU A 344 16.25 11.58 7.68
N LYS A 345 16.81 11.33 6.48
CA LYS A 345 17.09 12.36 5.47
C LYS A 345 15.85 13.00 4.83
N VAL A 346 14.67 12.43 5.04
CA VAL A 346 13.43 12.93 4.45
C VAL A 346 12.82 14.12 5.21
N LEU A 347 13.23 14.36 6.45
CA LEU A 347 12.80 15.49 7.29
C LEU A 347 14.02 16.18 7.92
N PRO A 348 13.93 17.48 8.26
CA PRO A 348 15.01 18.16 8.97
C PRO A 348 15.25 17.54 10.36
N PRO A 349 16.51 17.51 10.87
CA PRO A 349 16.82 16.94 12.18
C PRO A 349 16.01 17.53 13.34
N VAL A 350 15.63 18.81 13.26
CA VAL A 350 14.81 19.47 14.29
C VAL A 350 13.45 18.79 14.49
N GLU A 351 12.82 18.25 13.43
CA GLU A 351 11.55 17.55 13.54
C GLU A 351 11.70 16.20 14.24
N TRP A 352 12.76 15.44 13.90
CA TRP A 352 13.07 14.17 14.58
C TRP A 352 13.39 14.37 16.05
N VAL A 353 14.24 15.34 16.38
CA VAL A 353 14.64 15.62 17.77
C VAL A 353 13.45 16.09 18.59
N THR A 354 12.63 16.99 18.06
CA THR A 354 11.41 17.44 18.75
C THR A 354 10.48 16.26 19.03
N ALA A 355 10.25 15.40 18.03
CA ALA A 355 9.40 14.24 18.14
C ALA A 355 9.92 13.18 19.15
N LEU A 356 11.24 12.96 19.22
CA LEU A 356 11.85 12.06 20.20
C LEU A 356 11.61 12.55 21.63
N LEU A 357 11.82 13.85 21.86
CA LEU A 357 11.68 14.46 23.19
C LEU A 357 10.22 14.51 23.65
N GLU A 358 9.30 14.79 22.75
CA GLU A 358 7.86 14.67 23.01
C GLU A 358 7.47 13.23 23.35
N THR A 359 8.02 12.24 22.64
CA THR A 359 7.73 10.82 22.88
C THR A 359 8.22 10.37 24.26
N GLU A 360 9.44 10.76 24.65
CA GLU A 360 9.95 10.55 26.01
C GLU A 360 9.02 11.19 27.05
N THR A 361 8.67 12.47 26.88
CA THR A 361 7.79 13.20 27.82
C THR A 361 6.45 12.49 28.01
N LEU A 362 5.86 12.00 26.93
CA LEU A 362 4.60 11.26 26.95
C LEU A 362 4.70 9.88 27.60
N SER A 363 5.88 9.24 27.51
CA SER A 363 6.19 7.99 28.20
C SER A 363 6.24 8.21 29.71
N TRP A 364 6.88 9.29 30.19
CA TRP A 364 6.89 9.67 31.61
C TRP A 364 5.49 9.92 32.18
N GLN A 365 4.56 10.37 31.34
CA GLN A 365 3.17 10.66 31.72
C GLN A 365 2.21 9.48 31.49
N ASP A 366 2.71 8.30 31.09
CA ASP A 366 1.87 7.20 30.61
C ASP A 366 0.81 6.76 31.61
N ALA A 367 1.16 6.62 32.89
CA ALA A 367 0.21 6.19 33.92
C ALA A 367 -1.01 7.12 34.01
N GLN A 368 -0.79 8.44 33.93
CA GLN A 368 -1.88 9.43 33.93
C GLN A 368 -2.68 9.37 32.63
N ARG A 369 -2.00 9.22 31.48
CA ARG A 369 -2.65 9.11 30.16
C ARG A 369 -3.55 7.88 30.07
N LYS A 370 -3.06 6.71 30.49
CA LYS A 370 -3.84 5.47 30.56
C LYS A 370 -5.04 5.59 31.50
N ALA A 371 -4.90 6.29 32.64
CA ALA A 371 -6.03 6.52 33.54
C ALA A 371 -7.16 7.31 32.85
N VAL A 372 -6.82 8.35 32.08
CA VAL A 372 -7.79 9.12 31.28
C VAL A 372 -8.43 8.25 30.19
N TRP A 373 -7.63 7.44 29.49
CA TRP A 373 -8.14 6.56 28.43
C TRP A 373 -9.05 5.46 28.96
N TRP A 374 -8.76 4.91 30.15
CA TRP A 374 -9.64 3.95 30.83
C TRP A 374 -10.98 4.58 31.21
N ASP A 375 -11.00 5.85 31.61
CA ASP A 375 -12.24 6.56 31.88
C ASP A 375 -13.07 6.72 30.59
N LEU A 376 -12.44 7.14 29.49
CA LEU A 376 -13.09 7.21 28.17
C LEU A 376 -13.62 5.85 27.71
N ALA A 377 -12.86 4.76 27.89
CA ALA A 377 -13.30 3.41 27.55
C ALA A 377 -14.56 3.00 28.32
N ARG A 378 -14.67 3.35 29.62
CA ARG A 378 -15.87 3.09 30.44
C ARG A 378 -17.06 3.96 30.02
N GLN A 379 -16.81 5.22 29.66
CA GLN A 379 -17.86 6.10 29.11
C GLN A 379 -18.39 5.54 27.78
N ALA A 380 -17.51 5.09 26.90
CA ALA A 380 -17.87 4.43 25.64
C ALA A 380 -18.65 3.14 25.88
N ALA A 381 -18.21 2.29 26.81
CA ALA A 381 -18.95 1.08 27.19
C ALA A 381 -20.35 1.41 27.72
N THR A 382 -20.50 2.45 28.54
CA THR A 382 -21.80 2.91 29.05
C THR A 382 -22.71 3.40 27.93
N LEU A 383 -22.17 4.13 26.96
CA LEU A 383 -22.88 4.54 25.75
C LEU A 383 -23.35 3.32 24.94
N LEU A 384 -22.47 2.36 24.66
CA LEU A 384 -22.79 1.15 23.90
C LEU A 384 -23.87 0.30 24.58
N ARG A 385 -23.78 0.15 25.91
CA ARG A 385 -24.79 -0.55 26.72
C ARG A 385 -26.15 0.14 26.63
N SER A 386 -26.18 1.45 26.84
CA SER A 386 -27.44 2.21 26.95
C SER A 386 -28.14 2.46 25.62
N LYS A 387 -27.38 2.75 24.55
CA LYS A 387 -27.95 3.11 23.23
C LYS A 387 -28.07 1.93 22.28
N TYR A 388 -27.14 0.97 22.35
CA TYR A 388 -27.06 -0.14 21.39
C TYR A 388 -27.34 -1.50 22.01
N GLY A 389 -27.61 -1.57 23.32
CA GLY A 389 -28.01 -2.80 24.00
C GLY A 389 -26.89 -3.84 24.14
N VAL A 390 -25.62 -3.47 23.93
CA VAL A 390 -24.48 -4.38 24.06
C VAL A 390 -24.35 -4.83 25.52
N THR A 391 -24.39 -6.13 25.78
CA THR A 391 -24.31 -6.68 27.14
C THR A 391 -22.91 -7.18 27.50
N ARG A 392 -22.08 -7.53 26.51
CA ARG A 392 -20.70 -7.97 26.75
C ARG A 392 -19.69 -7.12 25.99
N LEU A 393 -18.78 -6.53 26.75
CA LEU A 393 -17.75 -5.60 26.29
C LEU A 393 -16.41 -5.94 26.92
N GLY A 394 -15.34 -5.71 26.17
CA GLY A 394 -13.99 -5.68 26.73
C GLY A 394 -13.10 -4.72 25.96
N VAL A 395 -11.89 -4.54 26.47
CA VAL A 395 -10.86 -3.69 25.88
C VAL A 395 -9.67 -4.56 25.51
N ILE A 396 -9.08 -4.29 24.34
CA ILE A 396 -7.81 -4.86 23.88
C ILE A 396 -6.86 -3.73 23.45
N GLY A 397 -5.68 -4.09 22.96
CA GLY A 397 -4.70 -3.15 22.40
C GLY A 397 -3.72 -2.60 23.44
N ASP A 398 -3.18 -1.41 23.21
CA ASP A 398 -2.09 -0.88 24.05
C ASP A 398 -2.57 -0.37 25.42
N LEU A 399 -3.87 -0.10 25.57
CA LEU A 399 -4.44 0.38 26.85
C LEU A 399 -4.37 -0.68 27.97
N VAL A 400 -4.45 -1.97 27.61
CA VAL A 400 -4.38 -3.10 28.56
C VAL A 400 -2.96 -3.61 28.81
N LYS A 401 -2.01 -3.17 27.98
CA LYS A 401 -0.62 -3.61 28.02
C LYS A 401 0.22 -2.81 29.03
N PRO A 402 1.32 -3.38 29.55
CA PRO A 402 2.23 -2.64 30.41
C PRO A 402 3.04 -1.56 29.65
N GLU A 403 3.31 -1.74 28.35
CA GLU A 403 4.09 -0.80 27.54
C GLU A 403 3.39 0.56 27.40
N PRO A 404 4.12 1.70 27.35
CA PRO A 404 3.52 3.02 27.20
C PRO A 404 2.68 3.18 25.93
N LEU A 405 1.62 4.00 26.02
CA LEU A 405 0.84 4.44 24.87
C LEU A 405 1.72 5.26 23.92
N ASN A 406 1.80 4.82 22.65
CA ASN A 406 2.57 5.47 21.60
C ASN A 406 1.65 6.25 20.63
N PHE A 407 2.22 6.74 19.53
CA PHE A 407 1.49 7.53 18.53
C PHE A 407 0.32 6.76 17.87
N TRP A 408 0.48 5.46 17.68
CA TRP A 408 -0.50 4.59 17.02
C TRP A 408 -1.50 3.96 17.99
N SER A 409 -1.35 4.17 19.29
CA SER A 409 -2.26 3.63 20.28
C SER A 409 -3.65 4.26 20.14
N GLU A 410 -4.66 3.44 20.37
CA GLU A 410 -6.08 3.80 20.35
C GLU A 410 -6.83 3.00 21.41
N ILE A 411 -8.09 3.36 21.67
CA ILE A 411 -8.97 2.57 22.51
C ILE A 411 -9.72 1.60 21.61
N THR A 412 -9.46 0.30 21.73
CA THR A 412 -10.16 -0.73 20.94
C THR A 412 -11.10 -1.53 21.83
N LEU A 413 -12.40 -1.35 21.62
CA LEU A 413 -13.46 -2.09 22.28
C LEU A 413 -13.78 -3.38 21.52
N VAL A 414 -14.09 -4.45 22.23
CA VAL A 414 -14.55 -5.72 21.66
C VAL A 414 -15.99 -5.95 22.09
N VAL A 415 -16.88 -6.21 21.12
CA VAL A 415 -18.32 -6.43 21.32
C VAL A 415 -18.73 -7.83 20.86
N TRP A 416 -19.69 -8.46 21.52
CA TRP A 416 -20.17 -9.82 21.16
C TRP A 416 -21.61 -9.86 20.65
N ASP A 417 -22.47 -8.99 21.17
CA ASP A 417 -23.92 -9.13 21.04
C ASP A 417 -24.56 -7.90 20.36
N LEU A 418 -23.85 -7.35 19.38
CA LEU A 418 -24.39 -6.30 18.53
C LEU A 418 -25.46 -6.90 17.59
N THR A 419 -26.73 -6.56 17.83
CA THR A 419 -27.88 -7.20 17.14
C THR A 419 -28.21 -6.56 15.78
N GLU A 420 -27.79 -5.32 15.54
CA GLU A 420 -28.00 -4.59 14.29
C GLU A 420 -26.67 -4.00 13.80
N ARG A 421 -26.44 -4.02 12.47
CA ARG A 421 -25.30 -3.34 11.85
C ARG A 421 -25.51 -1.83 11.88
N LYS A 422 -25.02 -1.20 12.94
CA LYS A 422 -25.08 0.24 13.19
C LYS A 422 -23.69 0.88 13.23
N ASP A 423 -22.73 0.28 12.51
CA ASP A 423 -21.31 0.62 12.57
C ASP A 423 -21.05 2.12 12.38
N TYR A 424 -21.74 2.76 11.43
CA TYR A 424 -21.63 4.19 11.19
C TYR A 424 -22.16 5.04 12.36
N GLU A 425 -23.30 4.67 12.95
CA GLU A 425 -23.91 5.39 14.07
C GLU A 425 -23.06 5.26 15.33
N ILE A 426 -22.55 4.04 15.57
CA ILE A 426 -21.64 3.74 16.67
C ILE A 426 -20.35 4.53 16.51
N TYR A 427 -19.73 4.48 15.32
CA TYR A 427 -18.54 5.26 15.00
C TYR A 427 -18.78 6.76 15.24
N HIS A 428 -19.91 7.29 14.78
CA HIS A 428 -20.25 8.70 14.97
C HIS A 428 -20.37 9.07 16.45
N ASP A 429 -21.06 8.27 17.27
CA ASP A 429 -21.19 8.55 18.69
C ASP A 429 -19.86 8.42 19.45
N LEU A 430 -19.05 7.41 19.13
CA LEU A 430 -17.73 7.21 19.72
C LEU A 430 -16.79 8.37 19.36
N SER A 431 -16.84 8.87 18.12
CA SER A 431 -16.08 10.05 17.69
C SER A 431 -16.55 11.35 18.37
N ASN A 432 -17.85 11.46 18.69
CA ASN A 432 -18.37 12.56 19.49
C ASN A 432 -17.90 12.52 20.96
N LEU A 433 -17.66 11.32 21.50
CA LEU A 433 -17.10 11.15 22.84
C LEU A 433 -15.61 11.55 22.89
N SER A 434 -14.82 11.12 21.91
CA SER A 434 -13.41 11.48 21.79
C SER A 434 -12.93 11.41 20.35
N LYS A 435 -12.25 12.47 19.91
CA LYS A 435 -11.49 12.48 18.65
C LYS A 435 -10.05 12.03 18.84
N GLU A 436 -9.45 12.35 19.98
CA GLU A 436 -8.11 11.94 20.38
C GLU A 436 -8.08 11.66 21.90
N PRO A 437 -7.88 10.39 22.32
CA PRO A 437 -7.68 9.22 21.48
C PRO A 437 -8.91 8.85 20.66
N GLU A 438 -8.66 8.19 19.53
CA GLU A 438 -9.69 7.51 18.77
C GLU A 438 -10.23 6.31 19.56
N ILE A 439 -11.55 6.11 19.49
CA ILE A 439 -12.23 4.96 20.09
C ILE A 439 -12.83 4.12 18.96
N ASN A 440 -12.24 2.95 18.77
CA ASN A 440 -12.65 1.97 17.77
C ASN A 440 -13.34 0.79 18.44
N PHE A 441 -14.13 0.05 17.67
CA PHE A 441 -14.72 -1.20 18.13
C PHE A 441 -14.57 -2.30 17.08
N ILE A 442 -14.49 -3.55 17.53
CA ILE A 442 -14.52 -4.74 16.68
C ILE A 442 -15.53 -5.75 17.25
N GLU A 443 -16.20 -6.46 16.36
CA GLU A 443 -16.99 -7.64 16.73
C GLU A 443 -16.05 -8.83 16.98
N ALA A 444 -16.24 -9.52 18.10
CA ALA A 444 -15.36 -10.61 18.52
C ALA A 444 -15.26 -11.77 17.51
N ASP A 445 -16.36 -12.04 16.82
CA ASP A 445 -16.47 -13.12 15.82
C ASP A 445 -16.32 -12.60 14.37
N SER A 446 -15.77 -11.39 14.20
CA SER A 446 -15.54 -10.81 12.88
C SER A 446 -14.55 -11.65 12.09
N LYS A 447 -14.98 -12.16 10.93
CA LYS A 447 -14.10 -12.81 9.95
C LYS A 447 -13.04 -11.88 9.34
N TYR A 448 -13.17 -10.57 9.58
CA TYR A 448 -12.24 -9.55 9.10
C TYR A 448 -11.24 -9.12 10.19
N ALA A 449 -11.32 -9.69 11.40
CA ALA A 449 -10.35 -9.40 12.44
C ALA A 449 -8.97 -9.91 12.05
N THR A 450 -7.96 -9.05 12.17
CA THR A 450 -6.56 -9.42 11.90
C THR A 450 -6.08 -10.46 12.91
N LEU A 451 -5.02 -11.21 12.57
CA LEU A 451 -4.43 -12.18 13.49
C LEU A 451 -4.01 -11.53 14.82
N ALA A 452 -3.50 -10.29 14.77
CA ALA A 452 -3.15 -9.52 15.96
C ALA A 452 -4.37 -9.21 16.84
N GLN A 453 -5.51 -8.83 16.24
CA GLN A 453 -6.75 -8.61 16.97
C GLN A 453 -7.29 -9.91 17.59
N GLN A 454 -7.29 -11.01 16.83
CA GLN A 454 -7.72 -12.33 17.33
C GLN A 454 -6.87 -12.78 18.53
N GLN A 455 -5.54 -12.65 18.42
CA GLN A 455 -4.62 -12.95 19.52
C GLN A 455 -4.89 -12.06 20.73
N ALA A 456 -5.07 -10.74 20.52
CA ALA A 456 -5.35 -9.81 21.60
C ALA A 456 -6.69 -10.10 22.31
N ILE A 457 -7.75 -10.45 21.58
CA ILE A 457 -9.02 -10.91 22.18
C ILE A 457 -8.79 -12.14 23.04
N SER A 458 -7.98 -13.10 22.58
CA SER A 458 -7.76 -14.35 23.31
C SER A 458 -6.84 -14.23 24.53
N GLN A 459 -5.90 -13.28 24.54
CA GLN A 459 -4.80 -13.24 25.51
C GLN A 459 -4.76 -12.00 26.38
N LEU A 460 -5.29 -10.87 25.91
CA LEU A 460 -5.10 -9.54 26.53
C LEU A 460 -6.42 -8.85 26.89
N LEU A 461 -7.56 -9.46 26.59
CA LEU A 461 -8.87 -8.88 26.83
C LEU A 461 -9.09 -8.57 28.32
N VAL A 462 -9.53 -7.34 28.59
CA VAL A 462 -10.03 -6.92 29.90
C VAL A 462 -11.51 -6.56 29.75
N GLU A 463 -12.40 -7.35 30.35
CA GLU A 463 -13.85 -7.06 30.33
C GLU A 463 -14.18 -5.80 31.15
N ILE A 464 -15.13 -4.99 30.67
CA ILE A 464 -15.53 -3.69 31.27
C ILE A 464 -17.02 -3.41 31.33
#